data_AF-A0A3M1M2W1-F1
#
_entry.id   AF-A0A3M1M2W1-F1
#
_cell.length_a   1.000
_cell.length_b   1.000
_cell.length_c   1.000
_cell.angle_alpha   90.00
_cell.angle_beta   90.00
_cell.angle_gamma   90.00
#
_symmetry.space_group_name_H-M   'P 1'
#
loop_
_entity.id
_entity.type
_entity.pdbx_description
1 polymer ?
#
loop_
_entity_poly.entity_id
_entity_poly.type
_entity_poly.pdbx_seq_one_letter_code
_entity_poly.pdbx_strand_id
1 'polypeptide(L)'
;MLRERVKTPPPDGGVWTAKKVAAVIAAEPGVSRVAEQRGREALKAIGWTVQRPRPQHVQAATPEEQEAFKRAPCETPLARPCRIFWAPRNAAPDML
;
A
#
# COMPACT_ATOMS: atom_id res chain seq x y z
N MET A 1 -10.49 20.94 -6.66
CA MET A 1 -9.38 21.47 -5.83
C MET A 1 -8.33 20.42 -5.47
N LEU A 2 -8.44 19.63 -4.39
CA LEU A 2 -7.28 18.84 -3.92
C LEU A 2 -6.79 17.77 -4.93
N ARG A 3 -7.71 17.04 -5.58
CA ARG A 3 -7.36 16.01 -6.58
C ARG A 3 -6.58 16.57 -7.77
N GLU A 4 -6.86 17.81 -8.18
CA GLU A 4 -6.15 18.49 -9.28
C GLU A 4 -4.82 19.04 -8.79
N ARG A 5 -4.79 19.65 -7.59
CA ARG A 5 -3.57 20.21 -7.01
C ARG A 5 -2.49 19.14 -6.79
N VAL A 6 -2.89 17.94 -6.35
CA VAL A 6 -1.97 16.83 -6.06
C VAL A 6 -1.29 16.27 -7.33
N LYS A 7 -1.85 16.51 -8.53
CA LYS A 7 -1.20 16.14 -9.80
C LYS A 7 0.05 16.97 -10.08
N THR A 8 0.10 18.20 -9.57
CA THR A 8 1.28 19.06 -9.68
C THR A 8 2.20 18.79 -8.50
N PRO A 9 3.54 18.77 -8.67
CA PRO A 9 4.45 18.68 -7.54
C PRO A 9 4.17 19.81 -6.52
N PRO A 10 4.35 19.56 -5.21
CA PRO A 10 4.31 20.61 -4.21
C PRO A 10 5.32 21.72 -4.53
N PRO A 11 5.04 22.97 -4.14
CA PRO A 11 5.92 24.12 -4.43
C PRO A 11 7.34 23.96 -3.84
N ASP A 12 7.46 23.16 -2.78
CA ASP A 12 8.72 22.83 -2.10
C ASP A 12 9.55 21.74 -2.81
N GLY A 13 9.08 21.16 -3.93
CA GLY A 13 9.81 20.12 -4.66
C GLY A 13 9.92 18.80 -3.89
N GLY A 14 8.86 17.99 -3.88
CA GLY A 14 8.90 16.68 -3.23
C GLY A 14 7.56 15.93 -3.25
N VAL A 15 7.36 15.06 -2.27
CA VAL A 15 6.13 14.27 -2.13
C VAL A 15 5.05 15.06 -1.37
N TRP A 16 3.78 14.84 -1.69
CA TRP A 16 2.65 15.38 -0.93
C TRP A 16 2.58 14.74 0.47
N THR A 17 2.78 15.54 1.50
CA THR A 17 2.63 15.10 2.90
C THR A 17 1.34 15.64 3.49
N ALA A 18 0.86 15.01 4.56
CA ALA A 18 -0.38 15.40 5.25
C ALA A 18 -0.36 16.88 5.69
N LYS A 19 0.78 17.37 6.20
CA LYS A 19 0.98 18.79 6.56
C LYS A 19 0.84 19.73 5.37
N LYS A 20 1.43 19.38 4.21
CA LYS A 20 1.33 20.18 2.98
C LYS A 20 -0.12 20.24 2.48
N VAL A 21 -0.83 19.12 2.55
CA VAL A 21 -2.25 19.07 2.18
C VAL A 21 -3.12 19.88 3.14
N ALA A 22 -2.85 19.80 4.45
CA ALA A 22 -3.55 20.61 5.44
C ALA A 22 -3.35 22.12 5.20
N ALA A 23 -2.15 22.55 4.80
CA ALA A 23 -1.88 23.95 4.44
C ALA A 23 -2.65 24.38 3.18
N VAL A 24 -2.75 23.51 2.17
CA VAL A 24 -3.57 23.79 0.96
C VAL A 24 -5.05 23.93 1.31
N ILE A 25 -5.57 23.08 2.20
CA ILE A 25 -6.98 23.14 2.64
C ILE A 25 -7.21 24.38 3.53
N ALA A 26 -6.25 24.76 4.38
CA ALA A 26 -6.34 25.97 5.22
C ALA A 26 -6.20 27.27 4.41
N ALA A 27 -5.66 27.22 3.19
CA ALA A 27 -5.61 28.35 2.29
C ALA A 27 -6.95 28.63 1.58
N GLU A 28 -7.93 27.72 1.69
CA GLU A 28 -9.29 27.96 1.23
C GLU A 28 -9.99 28.98 2.17
N PRO A 29 -10.72 29.96 1.62
CA PRO A 29 -11.31 31.03 2.40
C PRO A 29 -12.28 30.48 3.47
N GLY A 30 -11.95 30.73 4.74
CA GLY A 30 -12.80 30.38 5.89
C GLY A 30 -12.27 29.29 6.82
N VAL A 31 -11.07 28.74 6.61
CA VAL A 31 -10.51 27.70 7.48
C VAL A 31 -9.17 28.11 8.09
N SER A 32 -9.18 28.60 9.33
CA SER A 32 -8.02 29.17 10.01
C SER A 32 -6.88 28.18 10.27
N ARG A 33 -7.22 26.91 10.55
CA ARG A 33 -6.24 25.84 10.78
C ARG A 33 -6.86 24.48 10.54
N VAL A 34 -6.17 23.66 9.76
CA VAL A 34 -6.53 22.27 9.52
C VAL A 34 -5.53 21.37 10.23
N ALA A 35 -6.01 20.41 11.02
CA ALA A 35 -5.16 19.40 11.62
C ALA A 35 -4.55 18.51 10.52
N GLU A 36 -3.30 18.06 10.70
CA GLU A 36 -2.61 17.21 9.70
C GLU A 36 -3.38 15.91 9.40
N GLN A 37 -4.09 15.38 10.39
CA GLN A 37 -4.98 14.23 10.21
C GLN A 37 -6.02 14.46 9.11
N ARG A 38 -6.66 15.64 9.05
CA ARG A 38 -7.63 15.98 8.00
C ARG A 38 -6.98 16.02 6.62
N GLY A 39 -5.73 16.48 6.54
CA GLY A 39 -4.96 16.42 5.30
C GLY A 39 -4.71 14.98 4.83
N ARG A 40 -4.42 14.06 5.76
CA ARG A 40 -4.27 12.63 5.45
C ARG A 40 -5.59 11.96 5.07
N GLU A 41 -6.68 12.31 5.73
CA GLU A 41 -8.03 11.84 5.38
C GLU A 41 -8.41 12.28 3.95
N ALA A 42 -8.14 13.54 3.61
CA ALA A 42 -8.39 14.06 2.27
C ALA A 42 -7.54 13.34 1.21
N LEU A 43 -6.27 13.03 1.50
CA LEU A 43 -5.41 12.21 0.64
C LEU A 43 -5.96 10.78 0.45
N LYS A 44 -6.47 10.16 1.52
CA LYS A 44 -7.10 8.83 1.46
C LYS A 44 -8.38 8.87 0.62
N ALA A 45 -9.21 9.91 0.77
CA ALA A 45 -10.44 10.08 0.02
C ALA A 45 -10.21 10.23 -1.50
N ILE A 46 -9.08 10.82 -1.91
CA ILE A 46 -8.71 10.91 -3.33
C ILE A 46 -8.01 9.65 -3.86
N GLY A 47 -7.74 8.65 -3.01
CA GLY A 47 -7.03 7.42 -3.38
C GLY A 47 -5.54 7.62 -3.64
N TRP A 48 -4.94 8.67 -3.08
CA TRP A 48 -3.56 9.00 -3.35
C TRP A 48 -2.59 8.15 -2.49
N THR A 49 -1.55 7.63 -3.13
CA THR A 49 -0.56 6.74 -2.50
C THR A 49 0.85 7.07 -2.99
N VAL A 50 1.82 7.11 -2.06
CA VAL A 50 3.26 7.34 -2.36
C VAL A 50 3.91 6.04 -2.83
N GLN A 51 3.31 5.34 -3.79
CA GLN A 51 3.96 4.15 -4.33
C GLN A 51 5.12 4.60 -5.20
N ARG A 52 6.34 4.42 -4.70
CA ARG A 52 7.55 4.51 -5.51
C ARG A 52 7.87 3.09 -6.00
N PRO A 53 7.95 2.84 -7.32
CA PRO A 53 8.37 1.54 -7.81
C PRO A 53 9.74 1.22 -7.22
N ARG A 54 9.89 0.01 -6.68
CA ARG A 54 11.18 -0.45 -6.16
C ARG A 54 12.20 -0.39 -7.31
N PRO A 55 13.40 0.17 -7.09
CA PRO A 55 14.45 0.12 -8.10
C PRO A 55 14.66 -1.32 -8.58
N GLN A 56 14.61 -1.52 -9.90
CA GLN A 56 14.86 -2.83 -10.48
C GLN A 56 16.37 -3.11 -10.46
N HIS A 57 16.72 -4.38 -10.26
CA HIS A 57 18.11 -4.82 -10.32
C HIS A 57 18.61 -4.78 -11.78
N VAL A 58 19.89 -4.45 -11.98
CA VAL A 58 20.48 -4.33 -13.34
C VAL A 58 20.46 -5.63 -14.14
N GLN A 59 20.43 -6.78 -13.46
CA GLN A 59 20.29 -8.10 -14.07
C GLN A 59 18.89 -8.68 -13.82
N ALA A 60 17.85 -7.84 -13.78
CA ALA A 60 16.48 -8.33 -13.69
C ALA A 60 16.15 -9.12 -14.96
N ALA A 61 15.52 -10.29 -14.79
CA ALA A 61 15.04 -11.12 -15.89
C ALA A 61 14.07 -10.32 -16.77
N THR A 62 14.16 -10.51 -18.07
CA THR A 62 13.19 -9.99 -19.05
C THR A 62 11.79 -10.54 -18.73
N PRO A 63 10.72 -9.84 -19.12
CA PRO A 63 9.35 -10.34 -18.93
C PRO A 63 9.14 -11.74 -19.53
N GLU A 64 9.80 -12.03 -20.66
CA GLU A 64 9.76 -13.33 -21.34
C GLU A 64 10.43 -14.44 -20.50
N GLU A 65 11.62 -14.19 -19.93
CA GLU A 65 12.30 -15.12 -19.03
C GLU A 65 11.50 -15.36 -17.74
N GLN A 66 10.84 -14.33 -17.22
CA GLN A 66 9.96 -14.46 -16.06
C GLN A 66 8.74 -15.33 -16.37
N GLU A 67 8.15 -15.20 -17.56
CA GLU A 67 7.02 -16.03 -18.00
C GLU A 67 7.44 -17.48 -18.21
N ALA A 68 8.60 -17.72 -18.82
CA ALA A 68 9.16 -19.06 -18.97
C ALA A 68 9.48 -19.72 -17.61
N PHE A 69 9.89 -18.93 -16.61
CA PHE A 69 10.18 -19.42 -15.25
C PHE A 69 8.91 -19.71 -14.42
N LYS A 70 7.78 -19.06 -14.71
CA LYS A 70 6.53 -19.31 -13.99
C LYS A 70 6.13 -20.78 -14.14
N ARG A 71 6.02 -21.49 -13.01
CA ARG A 71 5.57 -22.87 -12.99
C ARG A 71 4.16 -22.93 -13.58
N ALA A 72 3.98 -23.77 -14.61
CA ALA A 72 2.65 -24.04 -15.14
C ALA A 72 1.73 -24.50 -14.00
N PRO A 73 0.48 -24.00 -13.93
CA PRO A 73 -0.50 -24.53 -12.99
C PRO A 73 -0.64 -26.04 -13.27
N CYS A 74 -0.41 -26.85 -12.25
CA CYS A 74 -0.51 -28.30 -12.42
C CYS A 74 -1.97 -28.69 -12.66
N GLU A 75 -2.26 -29.29 -13.80
CA GLU A 75 -3.58 -29.87 -14.11
C GLU A 75 -3.76 -31.28 -13.50
N THR A 76 -2.82 -31.74 -12.67
CA THR A 76 -2.88 -33.06 -12.02
C THR A 76 -3.02 -32.94 -10.50
N PRO A 77 -4.06 -33.55 -9.89
CA PRO A 77 -4.32 -33.48 -8.46
C PRO A 77 -3.45 -34.50 -7.72
N LEU A 78 -2.15 -34.23 -7.58
CA LEU A 78 -1.37 -34.92 -6.54
C LEU A 78 -1.46 -34.10 -5.27
N ALA A 79 -2.53 -34.41 -4.53
CA ALA A 79 -2.80 -33.96 -3.18
C ALA A 79 -1.53 -34.02 -2.31
N ARG A 80 -0.96 -32.86 -2.01
CA ARG A 80 -0.15 -32.68 -0.80
C ARG A 80 -0.85 -31.62 0.02
N PRO A 81 -1.59 -31.98 1.08
CA PRO A 81 -2.10 -30.96 1.99
C PRO A 81 -0.88 -30.31 2.64
N CYS A 82 -0.62 -29.05 2.30
CA CYS A 82 0.29 -28.21 3.06
C CYS A 82 -0.37 -27.96 4.42
N ARG A 83 -0.20 -28.91 5.34
CA ARG A 83 -0.76 -28.88 6.68
C ARG A 83 0.16 -28.03 7.55
N ILE A 84 0.14 -26.72 7.36
CA ILE A 84 0.66 -25.78 8.37
C ILE A 84 -0.45 -25.68 9.43
N PHE A 85 -0.59 -26.73 10.24
CA PHE A 85 -1.48 -26.74 11.39
C PHE A 85 -0.76 -26.06 12.55
N TRP A 86 -1.12 -24.81 12.80
CA TRP A 86 -0.89 -24.20 14.11
C TRP A 86 -1.80 -24.93 15.12
N ALA A 87 -1.24 -25.87 15.86
CA ALA A 87 -1.93 -26.46 17.01
C ALA A 87 -1.86 -25.45 18.17
N PRO A 88 -2.98 -25.08 18.82
CA PRO A 88 -2.91 -24.35 20.07
C PRO A 88 -2.31 -25.25 21.16
N ARG A 89 -1.21 -24.79 21.75
CA ARG A 89 -0.58 -25.33 22.95
C ARG A 89 -1.47 -25.01 24.15
N ASN A 90 -2.50 -25.82 24.42
CA ASN A 90 -3.03 -26.15 25.75
C ASN A 90 -4.30 -26.99 25.61
N ALA A 91 -4.18 -28.30 25.84
CA ALA A 91 -5.29 -29.14 26.27
C ALA A 91 -5.01 -29.49 27.74
N ALA A 92 -5.80 -28.92 28.65
CA ALA A 92 -5.93 -29.47 30.00
C ALA A 92 -7.09 -30.46 29.97
N PRO A 93 -6.96 -31.68 30.51
CA PRO A 93 -8.11 -32.56 30.69
C PRO A 93 -8.96 -32.04 31.86
N ASP A 94 -10.20 -31.66 31.57
CA ASP A 94 -11.21 -31.46 32.61
C ASP A 94 -11.48 -32.83 33.27
N MET A 95 -11.03 -32.98 34.51
CA MET A 95 -11.51 -34.00 35.44
C MET A 95 -12.79 -33.47 36.09
N LEU A 96 -13.92 -34.09 35.76
CA LEU A 96 -14.95 -34.59 36.68
C LEU A 96 -16.10 -35.24 35.89
#